data_AF-A0A3P9LV04-F1
#
_entry.id   AF-A0A3P9LV04-F1
#
_cell.length_a   1.000
_cell.length_b   1.000
_cell.length_c   1.000
_cell.angle_alpha   90.00
_cell.angle_beta   90.00
_cell.angle_gamma   90.00
#
_symmetry.space_group_name_H-M   'P 1'
#
loop_
_entity.id
_entity.type
_entity.pdbx_description
1 polymer ?
#
loop_
_entity_poly.entity_id
_entity_poly.type
_entity_poly.pdbx_seq_one_letter_code
_entity_poly.pdbx_strand_id
1 'polypeptide(L)'
;MPYISKLLEKVVYSQLDDFLSQHQILEVFQSGFRPLHRTESALLRVSNDILLANDDGNYVVLVLLDLTAAFDTVDHSILISTLQNSLGIRGTALDWFKSYLAERTVCVILGGFESTSTQASYGVPQGSVLGPLLFSLYLLPLGSILRKHGISFHLYVDDSQIYLLLKIEDLSMKQLLSCLQDIKDWLALSFLSFNENKKEVLFFGPSEFSEPSQVDLGPLTNVLKTNVSNLGFKLDQQINSVVKSSFFCQGKTFFNSCTF
;
A
#
# COMPACT_ATOMS: atom_id res chain seq x y z
N MET A 1 20.27 13.92 4.79
CA MET A 1 21.24 12.87 4.39
C MET A 1 22.38 13.48 3.58
N PRO A 2 23.65 13.10 3.85
CA PRO A 2 24.79 13.53 3.04
C PRO A 2 24.70 13.05 1.58
N TYR A 3 25.23 13.83 0.63
CA TYR A 3 25.17 13.52 -0.80
C TYR A 3 25.77 12.15 -1.16
N ILE A 4 26.92 11.80 -0.57
CA ILE A 4 27.61 10.51 -0.79
C ILE A 4 26.74 9.33 -0.37
N SER A 5 26.00 9.44 0.73
CA SER A 5 25.07 8.39 1.17
C SER A 5 23.96 8.16 0.15
N LYS A 6 23.41 9.22 -0.45
CA LYS A 6 22.41 9.08 -1.53
C LYS A 6 22.98 8.43 -2.80
N LEU A 7 24.26 8.68 -3.12
CA LEU A 7 24.90 8.04 -4.26
C LEU A 7 25.07 6.54 -4.02
N LEU A 8 25.54 6.14 -2.84
CA LEU A 8 25.66 4.72 -2.47
C LEU A 8 24.29 4.03 -2.46
N GLU A 9 23.27 4.68 -1.91
CA GLU A 9 21.90 4.15 -1.95
C GLU A 9 21.41 3.93 -3.38
N LYS A 10 21.72 4.82 -4.33
CA LYS A 10 21.35 4.64 -5.74
C LYS A 10 22.04 3.43 -6.37
N VAL A 11 23.32 3.21 -6.06
CA VAL A 11 24.06 2.04 -6.57
C VAL A 11 23.46 0.75 -6.02
N VAL A 12 23.22 0.70 -4.70
CA VAL A 12 22.60 -0.47 -4.06
C VAL A 12 21.17 -0.68 -4.56
N TYR A 13 20.39 0.39 -4.72
CA TYR A 13 19.05 0.35 -5.28
C TYR A 13 19.07 -0.32 -6.66
N SER A 14 19.95 0.12 -7.56
CA SER A 14 20.04 -0.45 -8.92
C SER A 14 20.32 -1.95 -8.89
N GLN A 15 21.30 -2.37 -8.08
CA GLN A 15 21.66 -3.80 -7.97
C GLN A 15 20.53 -4.63 -7.36
N LEU A 16 19.86 -4.09 -6.34
CA LEU A 16 18.74 -4.76 -5.69
C LEU A 16 17.54 -4.85 -6.65
N ASP A 17 17.19 -3.78 -7.35
CA ASP A 17 16.09 -3.73 -8.30
C ASP A 17 16.30 -4.71 -9.47
N ASP A 18 17.53 -4.80 -10.00
CA ASP A 18 17.90 -5.77 -11.02
C ASP A 18 17.71 -7.21 -10.52
N PHE A 19 18.22 -7.53 -9.32
CA PHE A 19 18.06 -8.84 -8.69
C PHE A 19 16.57 -9.18 -8.49
N LEU A 20 15.81 -8.26 -7.92
CA LEU A 20 14.38 -8.45 -7.66
C LEU A 20 13.57 -8.68 -8.93
N SER A 21 13.91 -7.95 -9.99
CA SER A 21 13.28 -8.07 -11.31
C SER A 21 13.61 -9.40 -11.98
N GLN A 22 14.88 -9.82 -11.95
CA GLN A 22 15.33 -11.11 -12.51
C GLN A 22 14.63 -12.31 -11.85
N HIS A 23 14.36 -12.21 -10.54
CA HIS A 23 13.72 -13.28 -9.78
C HIS A 23 12.19 -13.14 -9.63
N GLN A 24 11.56 -12.12 -10.23
CA GLN A 24 10.12 -11.86 -10.15
C GLN A 24 9.59 -11.82 -8.70
N ILE A 25 10.40 -11.30 -7.77
CA ILE A 25 10.09 -11.29 -6.34
C ILE A 25 9.01 -10.25 -6.01
N LEU A 26 9.03 -9.15 -6.76
CA LEU A 26 8.23 -7.98 -6.51
C LEU A 26 6.74 -8.26 -6.79
N GLU A 27 5.87 -7.89 -5.84
CA GLU A 27 4.42 -8.08 -5.93
C GLU A 27 3.84 -7.46 -7.20
N VAL A 28 3.20 -8.24 -8.07
CA VAL A 28 2.72 -7.76 -9.38
C VAL A 28 1.71 -6.62 -9.24
N PHE A 29 0.89 -6.66 -8.18
CA PHE A 29 -0.13 -5.64 -7.91
C PHE A 29 0.37 -4.52 -6.98
N GLN A 30 1.66 -4.20 -7.04
CA GLN A 30 2.24 -3.06 -6.33
C GLN A 30 2.88 -2.11 -7.33
N SER A 31 2.28 -0.92 -7.47
CA SER A 31 2.74 0.08 -8.46
C SER A 31 3.57 1.22 -7.86
N GLY A 32 3.66 1.30 -6.53
CA GLY A 32 4.47 2.31 -5.85
C GLY A 32 5.96 2.14 -6.12
N PHE A 33 6.64 3.25 -6.45
CA PHE A 33 8.10 3.32 -6.63
C PHE A 33 8.72 2.30 -7.60
N ARG A 34 7.97 1.86 -8.60
CA ARG A 34 8.49 0.97 -9.66
C ARG A 34 8.66 1.71 -10.98
N PRO A 35 9.75 1.45 -11.72
CA PRO A 35 9.87 1.90 -13.10
C PRO A 35 8.67 1.38 -13.91
N LEU A 36 8.07 2.25 -14.74
CA LEU A 36 6.95 1.93 -15.65
C LEU A 36 5.58 1.62 -15.01
N HIS A 37 5.46 1.63 -13.68
CA HIS A 37 4.17 1.54 -13.00
C HIS A 37 3.76 2.93 -12.50
N ARG A 38 2.59 3.41 -12.93
CA ARG A 38 2.06 4.72 -12.51
C ARG A 38 0.80 4.54 -11.66
N THR A 39 0.45 5.58 -10.92
CA THR A 39 -0.86 5.70 -10.25
C THR A 39 -2.02 5.48 -11.23
N GLU A 40 -1.84 5.90 -12.48
CA GLU A 40 -2.79 5.73 -13.58
C GLU A 40 -3.09 4.25 -13.87
N SER A 41 -2.06 3.40 -14.00
CA SER A 41 -2.26 1.97 -14.24
C SER A 41 -2.94 1.25 -13.07
N ALA A 42 -2.65 1.69 -11.84
CA ALA A 42 -3.28 1.16 -10.64
C ALA A 42 -4.78 1.46 -10.61
N LEU A 43 -5.12 2.74 -10.81
CA LEU A 43 -6.51 3.20 -10.82
C LEU A 43 -7.31 2.60 -11.99
N LEU A 44 -6.72 2.58 -13.19
CA LEU A 44 -7.34 2.02 -14.39
C LEU A 44 -7.68 0.55 -14.20
N ARG A 45 -6.78 -0.23 -13.62
CA ARG A 45 -7.03 -1.65 -13.35
C ARG A 45 -8.22 -1.84 -12.40
N VAL A 46 -8.18 -1.20 -11.22
CA VAL A 46 -9.23 -1.34 -10.22
C VAL A 46 -10.57 -0.87 -10.79
N SER A 47 -10.58 0.25 -11.52
CA SER A 47 -11.80 0.77 -12.15
C SER A 47 -12.32 -0.18 -13.22
N ASN A 48 -11.45 -0.75 -14.07
CA ASN A 48 -11.83 -1.72 -15.08
C ASN A 48 -12.40 -3.00 -14.47
N ASP A 49 -11.78 -3.52 -13.41
CA ASP A 49 -12.25 -4.73 -12.72
C ASP A 49 -13.62 -4.49 -12.07
N ILE A 50 -13.87 -3.30 -11.52
CA ILE A 50 -15.20 -2.92 -11.00
C ILE A 50 -16.23 -2.81 -12.12
N LEU A 51 -15.90 -2.15 -13.24
CA LEU A 51 -16.83 -1.98 -14.36
C LEU A 51 -17.21 -3.33 -14.98
N LEU A 52 -16.24 -4.22 -15.21
CA LEU A 52 -16.50 -5.56 -15.73
C LEU A 52 -17.38 -6.37 -14.78
N ALA A 53 -17.11 -6.32 -13.46
CA ALA A 53 -17.94 -7.00 -12.48
C ALA A 53 -19.39 -6.49 -12.51
N ASN A 54 -19.56 -5.18 -12.65
CA ASN A 54 -20.87 -4.54 -12.72
C ASN A 54 -21.64 -4.90 -14.00
N ASP A 55 -20.94 -4.95 -15.14
CA ASP A 55 -21.51 -5.38 -16.42
C ASP A 55 -21.97 -6.84 -16.38
N ASP A 56 -21.27 -7.69 -15.61
CA ASP A 56 -21.65 -9.08 -15.33
C ASP A 56 -22.78 -9.22 -14.29
N GLY A 57 -23.32 -8.11 -13.77
CA GLY A 57 -24.38 -8.09 -12.76
C GLY A 57 -23.91 -8.41 -11.33
N ASN A 58 -22.61 -8.39 -11.06
CA ASN A 58 -22.05 -8.65 -9.74
C ASN A 58 -21.91 -7.35 -8.93
N TYR A 59 -21.82 -7.49 -7.61
CA TYR A 59 -21.50 -6.39 -6.70
C TYR A 59 -20.01 -6.36 -6.40
N VAL A 60 -19.49 -5.17 -6.09
CA VAL A 60 -18.09 -5.01 -5.66
C VAL A 60 -18.03 -4.19 -4.39
N VAL A 61 -17.33 -4.74 -3.39
CA VAL A 61 -16.97 -4.00 -2.18
C VAL A 61 -15.51 -3.60 -2.28
N LEU A 62 -15.25 -2.29 -2.43
CA LEU A 62 -13.91 -1.72 -2.42
C LEU A 62 -13.62 -1.15 -1.03
N VAL A 63 -12.51 -1.57 -0.44
CA VAL A 63 -11.99 -1.06 0.83
C VAL A 63 -10.65 -0.37 0.57
N LEU A 64 -10.60 0.90 0.94
CA LEU A 64 -9.38 1.71 0.94
C LEU A 64 -8.78 1.70 2.34
N LEU A 65 -7.52 1.32 2.43
CA LEU A 65 -6.76 1.17 3.66
C LEU A 65 -5.50 2.04 3.58
N ASP A 66 -5.20 2.75 4.66
CA ASP A 66 -4.01 3.58 4.83
C ASP A 66 -3.25 3.06 6.05
N LEU A 67 -1.92 2.99 5.97
CA LEU A 67 -1.07 2.59 7.11
C LEU A 67 -0.65 3.83 7.92
N THR A 68 -0.71 3.73 9.24
CA THR A 68 -0.29 4.83 10.13
C THR A 68 1.23 4.88 10.22
N ALA A 69 1.83 6.03 9.90
CA ALA A 69 3.27 6.29 10.05
C ALA A 69 4.15 5.17 9.47
N ALA A 70 3.78 4.68 8.28
CA ALA A 70 4.25 3.39 7.77
C ALA A 70 5.77 3.31 7.60
N PHE A 71 6.39 4.40 7.11
CA PHE A 71 7.85 4.47 6.96
C PHE A 71 8.60 4.58 8.29
N ASP A 72 7.98 5.14 9.33
CA ASP A 72 8.60 5.35 10.65
C ASP A 72 8.49 4.10 11.54
N THR A 73 7.59 3.17 11.20
CA THR A 73 7.24 1.98 11.99
C THR A 73 7.91 0.70 11.54
N VAL A 74 8.70 0.74 10.46
CA VAL A 74 9.41 -0.43 9.91
C VAL A 74 10.40 -0.99 10.93
N ASP A 75 10.15 -2.17 11.47
CA ASP A 75 11.10 -2.83 12.38
C ASP A 75 12.33 -3.35 11.62
N HIS A 76 13.52 -2.96 12.07
CA HIS A 76 14.77 -3.31 11.40
C HIS A 76 15.05 -4.81 11.44
N SER A 77 14.69 -5.49 12.53
CA SER A 77 14.93 -6.93 12.68
C SER A 77 14.06 -7.75 11.74
N ILE A 78 12.78 -7.37 11.61
CA ILE A 78 11.84 -7.99 10.68
C ILE A 78 12.25 -7.71 9.23
N LEU A 79 12.67 -6.47 8.92
CA LEU A 79 13.16 -6.13 7.58
C LEU A 79 14.39 -6.97 7.21
N ILE A 80 15.42 -7.02 8.07
CA ILE A 80 16.62 -7.83 7.84
C ILE A 80 16.29 -9.32 7.72
N SER A 81 15.40 -9.83 8.58
CA SER A 81 14.91 -11.21 8.49
C SER A 81 14.22 -11.48 7.15
N THR A 82 13.42 -10.54 6.65
CA THR A 82 12.75 -10.64 5.34
C THR A 82 13.78 -10.68 4.21
N LEU A 83 14.77 -9.79 4.21
CA LEU A 83 15.84 -9.77 3.22
C LEU A 83 16.63 -11.10 3.22
N GLN A 84 16.92 -11.65 4.40
CA GLN A 84 17.71 -12.87 4.52
C GLN A 84 16.92 -14.14 4.18
N ASN A 85 15.73 -14.29 4.77
CA ASN A 85 14.99 -15.55 4.79
C ASN A 85 14.00 -15.65 3.64
N SER A 86 13.33 -14.55 3.29
CA SER A 86 12.33 -14.54 2.21
C SER A 86 12.98 -14.25 0.85
N LEU A 87 13.98 -13.34 0.81
CA LEU A 87 14.62 -12.93 -0.44
C LEU A 87 15.95 -13.64 -0.72
N GLY A 88 16.53 -14.30 0.29
CA GLY A 88 17.79 -15.03 0.14
C GLY A 88 19.04 -14.14 0.06
N ILE A 89 18.95 -12.85 0.43
CA ILE A 89 20.10 -11.93 0.46
C ILE A 89 21.04 -12.33 1.59
N ARG A 90 22.32 -12.54 1.28
CA ARG A 90 23.32 -13.10 2.21
C ARG A 90 24.69 -12.43 2.08
N GLY A 91 25.57 -12.75 3.02
CA GLY A 91 26.96 -12.28 3.03
C GLY A 91 27.07 -10.76 3.08
N THR A 92 28.03 -10.22 2.33
CA THR A 92 28.37 -8.80 2.33
C THR A 92 27.19 -7.88 2.01
N ALA A 93 26.28 -8.30 1.13
CA ALA A 93 25.08 -7.51 0.82
C ALA A 93 24.16 -7.38 2.04
N LEU A 94 23.91 -8.48 2.76
CA LEU A 94 23.10 -8.46 3.97
C LEU A 94 23.78 -7.64 5.09
N ASP A 95 25.09 -7.77 5.24
CA ASP A 95 25.85 -7.01 6.23
C ASP A 95 25.84 -5.51 5.92
N TRP A 96 25.81 -5.13 4.63
CA TRP A 96 25.60 -3.75 4.22
C TRP A 96 24.24 -3.22 4.66
N PHE A 97 23.14 -3.98 4.46
CA PHE A 97 21.81 -3.56 4.93
C PHE A 97 21.73 -3.44 6.45
N LYS A 98 22.36 -4.37 7.19
CA LYS A 98 22.45 -4.27 8.66
C LYS A 98 23.16 -2.99 9.06
N SER A 99 24.32 -2.70 8.46
CA SER A 99 25.06 -1.47 8.72
C SER A 99 24.31 -0.21 8.29
N TYR A 100 23.52 -0.27 7.22
CA TYR A 100 22.73 0.85 6.71
C TYR A 100 21.61 1.29 7.68
N LEU A 101 21.02 0.32 8.38
CA LEU A 101 19.94 0.53 9.35
C LEU A 101 20.46 0.74 10.78
N ALA A 102 21.62 0.18 11.13
CA ALA A 102 22.19 0.26 12.47
C ALA A 102 22.73 1.64 12.86
N GLU A 103 22.90 1.84 14.17
CA GLU A 103 23.56 3.01 14.79
C GLU A 103 22.98 4.38 14.41
N ARG A 104 21.75 4.39 13.91
CA ARG A 104 21.02 5.63 13.65
C ARG A 104 20.47 6.17 14.95
N THR A 105 20.55 7.48 15.12
CA THR A 105 19.92 8.16 16.25
C THR A 105 18.93 9.21 15.79
N VAL A 106 17.90 9.41 16.61
CA VAL A 106 16.85 10.41 16.39
C VAL A 106 16.72 11.29 17.64
N CYS A 107 16.41 12.55 17.43
CA CYS A 107 16.06 13.51 18.47
C CYS A 107 14.86 14.34 18.01
N VAL A 108 14.11 14.88 18.96
CA VAL A 108 12.97 15.76 18.70
C VAL A 108 13.40 17.20 18.94
N ILE A 109 13.15 18.07 17.97
CA ILE A 109 13.41 19.52 18.09
C ILE A 109 12.06 20.24 18.12
N LEU A 110 11.76 20.91 19.24
CA LEU A 110 10.53 21.67 19.44
C LEU A 110 10.86 23.05 20.00
N GLY A 111 10.52 24.11 19.25
CA GLY A 111 10.71 25.49 19.71
C GLY A 111 12.16 25.86 20.03
N GLY A 112 13.14 25.24 19.36
CA GLY A 112 14.58 25.45 19.61
C GLY A 112 15.16 24.61 20.74
N PHE A 113 14.36 23.76 21.40
CA PHE A 113 14.83 22.77 22.37
C PHE A 113 14.99 21.42 21.71
N GLU A 114 16.10 20.73 22.03
CA GLU A 114 16.43 19.40 21.50
C GLU A 114 16.30 18.36 22.61
N SER A 115 15.64 17.23 22.31
CA SER A 115 15.58 16.09 23.22
C SER A 115 16.92 15.35 23.28
N THR A 116 17.09 14.48 24.28
CA THR A 116 18.20 13.52 24.23
C THR A 116 18.08 12.62 23.00
N SER A 117 19.22 12.32 22.38
CA SER A 117 19.29 11.42 21.23
C SER A 117 19.03 9.98 21.65
N THR A 118 18.17 9.27 20.92
CA THR A 118 17.88 7.85 21.14
C THR A 118 18.20 7.04 19.89
N GLN A 119 18.54 5.76 20.05
CA GLN A 119 18.73 4.88 18.90
C GLN A 119 17.41 4.63 18.18
N ALA A 120 17.44 4.73 16.85
CA ALA A 120 16.32 4.42 15.99
C ALA A 120 16.38 2.93 15.62
N SER A 121 15.61 2.11 16.33
CA SER A 121 15.43 0.68 16.02
C SER A 121 14.31 0.44 14.99
N TYR A 122 13.63 1.51 14.58
CA TYR A 122 12.50 1.49 13.68
C TYR A 122 12.65 2.56 12.61
N GLY A 123 11.94 2.32 11.52
CA GLY A 123 11.76 3.23 10.41
C GLY A 123 12.89 3.20 9.38
N VAL A 124 12.56 3.58 8.15
CA VAL A 124 13.54 3.83 7.10
C VAL A 124 13.78 5.35 6.98
N PRO A 125 14.97 5.78 6.54
CA PRO A 125 15.30 7.20 6.60
C PRO A 125 14.43 8.03 5.65
N GLN A 126 13.84 9.11 6.15
CA GLN A 126 13.08 10.03 5.31
C GLN A 126 13.99 10.66 4.24
N GLY A 127 13.51 10.68 2.99
CA GLY A 127 14.29 11.15 1.84
C GLY A 127 15.41 10.22 1.38
N SER A 128 15.41 8.97 1.88
CA SER A 128 16.19 7.86 1.32
C SER A 128 15.67 7.49 -0.07
N VAL A 129 16.59 7.14 -0.95
CA VAL A 129 16.28 6.54 -2.25
C VAL A 129 15.87 5.08 -2.08
N LEU A 130 16.46 4.40 -1.10
CA LEU A 130 16.28 2.97 -0.86
C LEU A 130 15.08 2.66 0.05
N GLY A 131 14.70 3.60 0.92
CA GLY A 131 13.61 3.46 1.89
C GLY A 131 12.29 2.97 1.26
N PRO A 132 11.80 3.56 0.16
CA PRO A 132 10.58 3.10 -0.50
C PRO A 132 10.63 1.66 -1.01
N LEU A 133 11.77 1.23 -1.54
CA LEU A 133 11.96 -0.16 -1.99
C LEU A 133 12.00 -1.12 -0.80
N LEU A 134 12.72 -0.77 0.27
CA LEU A 134 12.77 -1.57 1.49
C LEU A 134 11.40 -1.71 2.15
N PHE A 135 10.61 -0.63 2.18
CA PHE A 135 9.24 -0.68 2.66
C PHE A 135 8.35 -1.57 1.79
N SER A 136 8.52 -1.51 0.47
CA SER A 136 7.80 -2.38 -0.46
C SER A 136 8.11 -3.86 -0.22
N LEU A 137 9.38 -4.19 0.07
CA LEU A 137 9.82 -5.54 0.43
C LEU A 137 9.26 -6.00 1.79
N TYR A 138 9.17 -5.08 2.75
CA TYR A 138 8.57 -5.33 4.07
C TYR A 138 7.10 -5.77 3.96
N LEU A 139 6.36 -5.18 3.00
CA LEU A 139 4.95 -5.48 2.75
C LEU A 139 4.69 -6.74 1.90
N LEU A 140 5.71 -7.44 1.39
CA LEU A 140 5.52 -8.62 0.54
C LEU A 140 4.55 -9.67 1.09
N PRO A 141 4.57 -10.03 2.40
CA PRO A 141 3.64 -11.02 2.94
C PRO A 141 2.16 -10.63 2.80
N LEU A 142 1.84 -9.32 2.75
CA LEU A 142 0.48 -8.82 2.62
C LEU A 142 -0.22 -9.35 1.36
N GLY A 143 0.48 -9.37 0.23
CA GLY A 143 -0.06 -9.89 -1.03
C GLY A 143 -0.41 -11.38 -0.95
N SER A 144 0.37 -12.15 -0.19
CA SER A 144 0.11 -13.58 0.03
C SER A 144 -1.12 -13.82 0.91
N ILE A 145 -1.36 -12.97 1.92
CA ILE A 145 -2.58 -13.02 2.75
C ILE A 145 -3.81 -12.72 1.88
N LEU A 146 -3.74 -11.67 1.06
CA LEU A 146 -4.85 -11.28 0.17
C LEU A 146 -5.19 -12.38 -0.83
N ARG A 147 -4.18 -12.98 -1.47
CA ARG A 147 -4.35 -14.13 -2.38
C ARG A 147 -4.92 -15.37 -1.70
N LYS A 148 -4.48 -15.68 -0.48
CA LYS A 148 -5.00 -16.81 0.32
C LYS A 148 -6.51 -16.69 0.51
N HIS A 149 -6.99 -15.46 0.71
CA HIS A 149 -8.42 -15.16 0.85
C HIS A 149 -9.10 -14.82 -0.48
N GLY A 150 -8.47 -15.03 -1.64
CA GLY A 150 -9.07 -14.73 -2.95
C GLY A 150 -9.51 -13.26 -3.11
N ILE A 151 -8.96 -12.35 -2.32
CA ILE A 151 -9.27 -10.92 -2.38
C ILE A 151 -8.43 -10.30 -3.49
N SER A 152 -9.09 -9.55 -4.36
CA SER A 152 -8.39 -8.79 -5.40
C SER A 152 -7.86 -7.51 -4.80
N PHE A 153 -6.70 -7.05 -5.26
CA PHE A 153 -6.06 -5.91 -4.63
C PHE A 153 -5.13 -5.16 -5.57
N HIS A 154 -4.84 -3.93 -5.17
CA HIS A 154 -3.79 -3.11 -5.71
C HIS A 154 -3.14 -2.30 -4.58
N LEU A 155 -1.83 -2.47 -4.38
CA LEU A 155 -1.03 -1.75 -3.39
C LEU A 155 -0.31 -0.58 -4.05
N TYR A 156 -0.27 0.54 -3.35
CA TYR A 156 0.50 1.72 -3.70
C TYR A 156 1.19 2.23 -2.44
N VAL A 157 2.37 1.68 -2.15
CA VAL A 157 3.15 2.06 -0.96
C VAL A 157 2.32 1.78 0.31
N ASP A 158 1.91 2.81 1.03
CA ASP A 158 1.08 2.80 2.24
C ASP A 158 -0.42 2.79 1.95
N ASP A 159 -0.84 3.21 0.75
CA ASP A 159 -2.22 3.11 0.27
C ASP A 159 -2.50 1.70 -0.27
N SER A 160 -3.45 1.01 0.33
CA SER A 160 -3.86 -0.34 -0.09
C SER A 160 -5.32 -0.35 -0.52
N GLN A 161 -5.56 -0.78 -1.76
CA GLN A 161 -6.89 -0.93 -2.33
C GLN A 161 -7.20 -2.42 -2.39
N ILE A 162 -8.18 -2.88 -1.62
CA ILE A 162 -8.59 -4.28 -1.64
C ILE A 162 -10.07 -4.34 -2.00
N TYR A 163 -10.46 -5.31 -2.82
CA TYR A 163 -11.83 -5.42 -3.28
C TYR A 163 -12.26 -6.87 -3.44
N LEU A 164 -13.52 -7.10 -3.07
CA LEU A 164 -14.20 -8.39 -3.18
C LEU A 164 -15.33 -8.27 -4.20
N LEU A 165 -15.34 -9.18 -5.18
CA LEU A 165 -16.50 -9.40 -6.04
C LEU A 165 -17.49 -10.31 -5.30
N LEU A 166 -18.74 -9.88 -5.23
CA LEU A 166 -19.84 -10.64 -4.67
C LEU A 166 -20.79 -11.00 -5.81
N LYS A 167 -21.07 -12.29 -5.96
CA LYS A 167 -22.03 -12.77 -6.94
C LYS A 167 -23.43 -12.68 -6.35
N ILE A 168 -24.45 -12.48 -7.18
CA ILE A 168 -25.86 -12.46 -6.72
C ILE A 168 -26.21 -13.75 -5.93
N GLU A 169 -25.61 -14.87 -6.31
CA GLU A 169 -25.80 -16.18 -5.66
C GLU A 169 -25.15 -16.27 -4.27
N ASP A 170 -24.11 -15.47 -4.00
CA ASP A 170 -23.37 -15.46 -2.74
C ASP A 170 -22.87 -14.04 -2.40
N LEU A 171 -23.66 -13.35 -1.58
CA LEU A 171 -23.38 -12.01 -1.08
C LEU A 171 -22.60 -12.02 0.25
N SER A 172 -21.92 -13.14 0.59
CA SER A 172 -21.24 -13.28 1.87
C SER A 172 -19.99 -12.41 1.99
N MET A 173 -19.96 -11.58 3.04
CA MET A 173 -18.79 -10.78 3.42
C MET A 173 -17.76 -11.53 4.26
N LYS A 174 -18.03 -12.80 4.60
CA LYS A 174 -17.20 -13.57 5.54
C LYS A 174 -15.74 -13.65 5.12
N GLN A 175 -15.49 -13.80 3.82
CA GLN A 175 -14.15 -13.89 3.24
C GLN A 175 -13.38 -12.58 3.41
N LEU A 176 -14.00 -11.43 3.10
CA LEU A 176 -13.38 -10.12 3.30
C LEU A 176 -13.11 -9.85 4.78
N LEU A 177 -14.06 -10.15 5.66
CA LEU A 177 -13.89 -9.92 7.10
C LEU A 177 -12.79 -10.80 7.70
N SER A 178 -12.73 -12.08 7.31
CA SER A 178 -11.63 -12.97 7.72
C SER A 178 -10.28 -12.49 7.18
N CYS A 179 -10.24 -12.00 5.94
CA CYS A 179 -9.04 -11.44 5.36
C CYS A 179 -8.57 -10.19 6.12
N LEU A 180 -9.48 -9.27 6.44
CA LEU A 180 -9.18 -8.07 7.21
C LEU A 180 -8.64 -8.42 8.60
N GLN A 181 -9.14 -9.48 9.23
CA GLN A 181 -8.63 -9.95 10.52
C GLN A 181 -7.20 -10.52 10.38
N ASP A 182 -6.96 -11.42 9.43
CA ASP A 182 -5.61 -11.97 9.18
C ASP A 182 -4.59 -10.85 8.86
N ILE A 183 -5.01 -9.82 8.10
CA ILE A 183 -4.16 -8.66 7.82
C ILE A 183 -3.89 -7.87 9.10
N LYS A 184 -4.90 -7.61 9.93
CA LYS A 184 -4.72 -6.89 11.21
C LYS A 184 -3.75 -7.63 12.14
N ASP A 185 -3.89 -8.94 12.26
CA ASP A 185 -3.02 -9.77 13.08
C ASP A 185 -1.58 -9.74 12.55
N TRP A 186 -1.41 -9.86 11.23
CA TRP A 186 -0.09 -9.78 10.61
C TRP A 186 0.55 -8.39 10.76
N LEU A 187 -0.21 -7.30 10.57
CA LEU A 187 0.28 -5.94 10.77
C LEU A 187 0.76 -5.74 12.21
N ALA A 188 -0.01 -6.20 13.20
CA ALA A 188 0.37 -6.12 14.60
C ALA A 188 1.69 -6.86 14.89
N LEU A 189 1.87 -8.06 14.33
CA LEU A 189 3.14 -8.81 14.43
C LEU A 189 4.29 -8.13 13.68
N SER A 190 3.99 -7.33 12.67
CA SER A 190 4.94 -6.58 11.85
C SER A 190 5.14 -5.14 12.33
N PHE A 191 4.67 -4.79 13.54
CA PHE A 191 4.72 -3.43 14.11
C PHE A 191 4.09 -2.33 13.23
N LEU A 192 3.17 -2.72 12.36
CA LEU A 192 2.37 -1.82 11.53
C LEU A 192 0.94 -1.73 12.06
N SER A 193 0.22 -0.67 11.65
CA SER A 193 -1.19 -0.53 11.98
C SER A 193 -1.94 0.24 10.90
N PHE A 194 -3.23 -0.04 10.76
CA PHE A 194 -4.10 0.76 9.90
C PHE A 194 -4.43 2.09 10.55
N ASN A 195 -4.62 3.09 9.70
CA ASN A 195 -5.24 4.35 10.05
C ASN A 195 -6.76 4.20 9.95
N GLU A 196 -7.39 3.78 11.04
CA GLU A 196 -8.83 3.53 11.09
C GLU A 196 -9.65 4.80 10.76
N ASN A 197 -9.10 6.01 10.94
CA ASN A 197 -9.78 7.26 10.61
C ASN A 197 -9.81 7.55 9.10
N LYS A 198 -8.86 7.00 8.34
CA LYS A 198 -8.78 7.15 6.88
C LYS A 198 -9.33 5.95 6.12
N LYS A 199 -9.79 4.92 6.82
CA LYS A 199 -10.41 3.77 6.20
C LYS A 199 -11.73 4.16 5.56
N GLU A 200 -11.86 3.89 4.26
CA GLU A 200 -13.07 4.20 3.49
C GLU A 200 -13.55 2.97 2.72
N VAL A 201 -14.87 2.82 2.60
CA VAL A 201 -15.49 1.73 1.86
C VAL A 201 -16.41 2.29 0.80
N LEU A 202 -16.31 1.74 -0.40
CA LEU A 202 -17.26 1.97 -1.50
C LEU A 202 -17.95 0.67 -1.84
N PHE A 203 -19.24 0.79 -2.14
CA PHE A 203 -20.06 -0.29 -2.63
C PHE A 203 -20.50 0.05 -4.06
N PHE A 204 -20.26 -0.88 -4.97
CA PHE A 204 -20.70 -0.83 -6.35
C PHE A 204 -21.70 -1.96 -6.59
N GLY A 205 -22.77 -1.66 -7.29
CA GLY A 205 -23.78 -2.64 -7.66
C GLY A 205 -24.39 -2.31 -9.02
N PRO A 206 -25.07 -3.28 -9.66
CA PRO A 206 -25.67 -3.11 -10.98
C PRO A 206 -26.57 -1.89 -11.01
N SER A 207 -26.65 -1.22 -12.16
CA SER A 207 -27.41 0.02 -12.38
C SER A 207 -28.89 -0.05 -11.94
N GLU A 208 -29.44 -1.26 -11.81
CA GLU A 208 -30.82 -1.53 -11.37
C GLU A 208 -30.96 -1.73 -9.84
N PHE A 209 -29.85 -1.90 -9.11
CA PHE A 209 -29.80 -2.22 -7.67
C PHE A 209 -28.73 -1.38 -6.95
N SER A 210 -28.82 -0.05 -7.06
CA SER A 210 -27.87 0.90 -6.44
C SER A 210 -27.94 1.00 -4.90
N GLU A 211 -28.80 0.22 -4.23
CA GLU A 211 -28.89 0.26 -2.77
C GLU A 211 -28.16 -0.92 -2.12
N PRO A 212 -27.38 -0.68 -1.04
CA PRO A 212 -26.75 -1.74 -0.25
C PRO A 212 -27.76 -2.60 0.53
N SER A 213 -29.06 -2.42 0.33
CA SER A 213 -30.13 -3.07 1.10
C SER A 213 -30.17 -4.59 0.98
N GLN A 214 -29.48 -5.19 0.01
CA GLN A 214 -29.35 -6.64 -0.16
C GLN A 214 -28.06 -7.23 0.44
N VAL A 215 -27.05 -6.42 0.77
CA VAL A 215 -25.74 -6.91 1.24
C VAL A 215 -25.48 -6.44 2.68
N ASP A 216 -25.34 -7.40 3.61
CA ASP A 216 -24.91 -7.09 4.98
C ASP A 216 -23.40 -6.80 5.01
N LEU A 217 -23.06 -5.51 5.00
CA LEU A 217 -21.68 -5.02 5.13
C LEU A 217 -21.14 -5.13 6.57
N GLY A 218 -21.99 -5.51 7.54
CA GLY A 218 -21.64 -5.68 8.93
C GLY A 218 -20.87 -4.48 9.50
N PRO A 219 -19.65 -4.65 10.04
CA PRO A 219 -18.87 -3.57 10.65
C PRO A 219 -18.38 -2.52 9.65
N LEU A 220 -18.41 -2.80 8.33
CA LEU A 220 -17.96 -1.87 7.29
C LEU A 220 -19.03 -0.82 6.96
N THR A 221 -20.28 -1.00 7.39
CA THR A 221 -21.39 -0.06 7.16
C THR A 221 -21.07 1.34 7.68
N ASN A 222 -20.36 1.44 8.81
CA ASN A 222 -20.03 2.72 9.45
C ASN A 222 -19.00 3.55 8.67
N VAL A 223 -18.22 2.91 7.81
CA VAL A 223 -17.17 3.53 6.99
C VAL A 223 -17.55 3.61 5.51
N LEU A 224 -18.80 3.26 5.18
CA LEU A 224 -19.35 3.37 3.83
C LEU A 224 -19.44 4.84 3.41
N LYS A 225 -18.92 5.14 2.22
CA LYS A 225 -18.97 6.46 1.59
C LYS A 225 -19.67 6.36 0.25
N THR A 226 -20.27 7.46 -0.19
CA THR A 226 -20.82 7.61 -1.55
C THR A 226 -19.76 8.05 -2.56
N ASN A 227 -18.71 8.73 -2.08
CA ASN A 227 -17.57 9.18 -2.87
C ASN A 227 -16.30 9.08 -2.03
N VAL A 228 -15.20 8.67 -2.63
CA VAL A 228 -13.88 8.60 -1.98
C VAL A 228 -12.81 9.25 -2.85
N SER A 229 -11.69 9.63 -2.24
CA SER A 229 -10.50 10.09 -2.95
C SER A 229 -9.45 8.99 -2.94
N ASN A 230 -9.19 8.37 -4.09
CA ASN A 230 -8.22 7.30 -4.26
C ASN A 230 -7.05 7.78 -5.12
N LEU A 231 -5.83 7.81 -4.56
CA LEU A 231 -4.61 8.27 -5.25
C LEU A 231 -4.75 9.66 -5.91
N GLY A 232 -5.56 10.54 -5.32
CA GLY A 232 -5.84 11.89 -5.85
C GLY A 232 -6.99 11.98 -6.85
N PHE A 233 -7.65 10.87 -7.17
CA PHE A 233 -8.83 10.81 -8.03
C PHE A 233 -10.11 10.60 -7.22
N LYS A 234 -11.19 11.29 -7.60
CA LYS A 234 -12.50 11.01 -7.01
C LYS A 234 -13.08 9.77 -7.67
N LEU A 235 -13.58 8.85 -6.85
CA LEU A 235 -14.37 7.69 -7.26
C LEU A 235 -15.76 7.84 -6.66
N ASP A 236 -16.77 7.80 -7.53
CA ASP A 236 -18.19 7.76 -7.19
C ASP A 236 -18.77 6.37 -7.50
N GLN A 237 -19.92 6.03 -6.91
CA GLN A 237 -20.58 4.72 -7.08
C GLN A 237 -20.90 4.34 -8.54
N GLN A 238 -20.81 5.28 -9.47
CA GLN A 238 -21.01 5.08 -10.91
C GLN A 238 -19.74 5.27 -11.75
N ILE A 239 -18.58 5.53 -11.12
CA ILE A 239 -17.27 5.76 -11.77
C ILE A 239 -17.33 6.89 -12.84
N ASN A 240 -18.31 7.80 -12.78
CA ASN A 240 -18.49 8.87 -13.77
C ASN A 240 -17.33 9.88 -13.77
N SER A 241 -16.66 10.02 -12.63
CA SER A 241 -15.64 11.05 -12.40
C SER A 241 -14.21 10.64 -12.84
N VAL A 242 -13.92 9.34 -12.92
CA VAL A 242 -12.61 8.81 -13.35
C VAL A 242 -12.41 9.02 -14.86
N VAL A 243 -13.48 8.86 -15.65
CA VAL A 243 -13.45 9.07 -17.11
C VAL A 243 -13.22 10.54 -17.48
N LYS A 244 -13.70 11.50 -16.68
CA LYS A 244 -13.51 12.94 -16.99
C LYS A 244 -12.11 13.46 -16.62
N SER A 245 -11.49 12.92 -15.58
CA SER A 245 -10.21 13.41 -15.05
C SER A 245 -8.99 12.78 -15.74
N SER A 246 -9.08 11.51 -16.14
CA SER A 246 -8.01 10.84 -16.90
C SER A 246 -7.80 11.44 -18.30
N PHE A 247 -8.81 12.07 -18.89
CA PHE A 247 -8.67 12.84 -20.14
C PHE A 247 -8.16 14.28 -19.95
N PHE A 248 -8.28 14.87 -18.74
CA PHE A 248 -7.90 16.27 -18.48
C PHE A 248 -6.55 16.46 -17.77
N CYS A 249 -6.02 15.42 -17.11
CA CYS A 249 -4.75 15.47 -16.38
C CYS A 249 -3.51 15.16 -17.22
N GLN A 250 -3.49 15.45 -18.53
CA GLN A 250 -2.23 15.57 -19.29
C GLN A 250 -1.40 16.82 -18.90
N GLY A 251 -1.91 17.70 -18.03
CA GLY A 251 -1.35 19.03 -17.84
C GLY A 251 -0.57 19.29 -16.55
N LYS A 252 -1.10 18.93 -15.37
CA LYS A 252 -0.59 19.44 -14.09
C LYS A 252 -1.07 18.53 -12.96
N THR A 253 -0.15 18.02 -12.15
CA THR A 253 -0.15 18.00 -10.66
C THR A 253 0.72 16.83 -10.21
N PHE A 254 2.04 17.02 -10.28
CA PHE A 254 3.04 16.06 -9.84
C PHE A 254 4.03 16.81 -8.94
N PHE A 255 3.61 17.37 -7.80
CA PHE A 255 4.55 17.99 -6.85
C PHE A 255 4.10 18.23 -5.39
N ASN A 256 2.84 17.99 -4.99
CA ASN A 256 2.37 18.54 -3.69
C ASN A 256 2.16 17.56 -2.52
N SER A 257 2.69 16.34 -2.55
CA SER A 257 2.74 15.46 -1.37
C SER A 257 4.16 15.15 -0.87
N CYS A 258 5.15 15.90 -1.35
CA CYS A 258 6.49 15.97 -0.77
C CYS A 258 6.88 17.44 -0.62
N THR A 259 6.46 18.07 0.46
CA THR A 259 6.97 19.39 0.84
C THR A 259 7.32 19.42 2.33
N PHE A 260 8.65 19.39 2.53
CA PHE A 260 9.52 19.74 3.66
C PHE A 260 9.45 18.91 4.95
#